data_AF-A0A962RHX7-F1
#
_entry.id   AF-A0A962RHX7-F1
#
_cell.length_a   1.000
_cell.length_b   1.000
_cell.length_c   1.000
_cell.angle_alpha   90.00
_cell.angle_beta   90.00
_cell.angle_gamma   90.00
#
_symmetry.space_group_name_H-M   'P 1'
#
loop_
_entity.id
_entity.type
_entity.pdbx_description
1 polymer ?
#
loop_
_entity_poly.entity_id
_entity_poly.type
_entity_poly.pdbx_seq_one_letter_code
_entity_poly.pdbx_strand_id
1 'polypeptide(L)'
;MSHIALGTDPGGALERANRALGLALSEPEIEYLARAYAGLGRDPTDAELMMFAQANSEHCRHKIFNGRFVIDGQPQAHSLFQMIRNTFEQHPGSVLSAYKDNAAVSAGHLVERFHPQPAHGDDVPAEQLYRYHWLEADLVAKVETHNHPTAISPYAGAATGAGGEIRDEAATGRGARSKAGLSGFSVSNLRIPGFEQPWEQDHGRPGRIASALQIMLEAPIGAAAFNNEFGRPALTGYFRAYEQATADGVVRGYHKPIMIAGGLGNIRAEQVDKRTFAAGTCIVVLGGPAMLIGLG
;
A
#
# COMPACT_ATOMS: atom_id res chain seq x y z
N MET A 1 25.68 -10.80 0.62
CA MET A 1 25.22 -10.65 2.02
C MET A 1 26.45 -10.48 2.86
N SER A 2 26.54 -9.38 3.60
CA SER A 2 27.62 -9.07 4.51
C SER A 2 27.17 -9.31 5.96
N HIS A 3 28.09 -9.78 6.81
CA HIS A 3 27.83 -9.92 8.24
C HIS A 3 28.17 -8.64 8.99
N ILE A 4 27.36 -8.28 9.97
CA ILE A 4 27.60 -7.15 10.88
C ILE A 4 28.17 -7.70 12.18
N ALA A 5 29.49 -7.62 12.33
CA ALA A 5 30.19 -8.06 13.52
C ALA A 5 29.73 -7.25 14.75
N LEU A 6 29.08 -7.91 15.71
CA LEU A 6 28.60 -7.27 16.94
C LEU A 6 29.75 -7.06 17.94
N GLY A 7 30.71 -7.99 17.99
CA GLY A 7 31.86 -7.92 18.87
C GLY A 7 31.47 -7.77 20.35
N THR A 8 32.27 -7.02 21.11
CA THR A 8 32.04 -6.77 22.55
C THR A 8 31.06 -5.63 22.83
N ASP A 9 30.69 -4.85 21.81
CA ASP A 9 29.72 -3.75 21.88
C ASP A 9 28.64 -3.93 20.79
N PRO A 10 27.67 -4.83 21.01
CA PRO A 10 26.61 -5.09 20.04
C PRO A 10 25.75 -3.85 19.75
N GLY A 11 25.48 -3.02 20.76
CA GLY A 11 24.67 -1.81 20.63
C GLY A 11 25.32 -0.82 19.68
N GLY A 12 26.59 -0.46 19.93
CA GLY A 12 27.31 0.45 19.05
C GLY A 12 27.54 -0.12 17.65
N ALA A 13 27.73 -1.43 17.50
CA ALA A 13 27.79 -2.08 16.19
C ALA A 13 26.49 -1.92 15.39
N LEU A 14 25.34 -2.18 16.03
CA LEU A 14 24.02 -2.04 15.43
C LEU A 14 23.68 -0.57 15.14
N GLU A 15 24.09 0.38 15.97
CA GLU A 15 23.93 1.81 15.68
C GLU A 15 24.72 2.25 14.43
N ARG A 16 25.96 1.75 14.27
CA ARG A 16 26.75 2.01 13.07
C ARG A 16 26.07 1.43 11.83
N ALA A 17 25.57 0.19 11.92
CA ALA A 17 24.81 -0.44 10.84
C ALA A 17 23.52 0.32 10.53
N ASN A 18 22.78 0.78 11.55
CA ASN A 18 21.57 1.59 11.42
C ASN A 18 21.81 2.86 10.58
N ARG A 19 22.90 3.58 10.87
CA ARG A 19 23.29 4.78 10.10
C ARG A 19 23.78 4.45 8.70
N ALA A 20 24.63 3.44 8.55
CA ALA A 20 25.24 3.07 7.27
C ALA A 20 24.23 2.52 6.26
N LEU A 21 23.25 1.75 6.74
CA LEU A 21 22.23 1.09 5.91
C LEU A 21 20.90 1.86 5.86
N GLY A 22 20.75 2.96 6.61
CA GLY A 22 19.53 3.76 6.62
C GLY A 22 18.32 3.09 7.27
N LEU A 23 18.54 2.21 8.26
CA LEU A 23 17.49 1.34 8.81
C LEU A 23 16.42 2.07 9.66
N ALA A 24 16.69 3.31 10.06
CA ALA A 24 15.82 4.14 10.90
C ALA A 24 15.32 3.44 12.19
N LEU A 25 16.14 2.56 12.77
CA LEU A 25 15.83 1.85 14.01
C LEU A 25 15.86 2.81 15.20
N SER A 26 14.88 2.66 16.07
CA SER A 26 14.85 3.28 17.40
C SER A 26 15.78 2.56 18.39
N GLU A 27 16.13 3.24 19.47
CA GLU A 27 16.94 2.66 20.55
C GLU A 27 16.35 1.35 21.11
N PRO A 28 15.04 1.23 21.42
CA PRO A 28 14.47 -0.05 21.85
C PRO A 28 14.56 -1.18 20.81
N GLU A 29 14.51 -0.85 19.51
CA GLU A 29 14.65 -1.82 18.42
C GLU A 29 16.11 -2.31 18.30
N ILE A 30 17.08 -1.41 18.49
CA ILE A 30 18.51 -1.77 18.53
C ILE A 30 18.78 -2.69 19.73
N GLU A 31 18.27 -2.35 20.91
CA GLU A 31 18.41 -3.22 22.09
C GLU A 31 17.76 -4.60 21.88
N TYR A 32 16.58 -4.63 21.25
CA TYR A 32 15.90 -5.88 20.92
C TYR A 32 16.78 -6.77 20.04
N LEU A 33 17.37 -6.21 18.98
CA LEU A 33 18.26 -6.94 18.07
C LEU A 33 19.53 -7.42 18.79
N ALA A 34 20.14 -6.58 19.63
CA ALA A 34 21.30 -6.97 20.42
C ALA A 34 21.01 -8.19 21.31
N ARG A 35 19.87 -8.18 22.01
CA ARG A 35 19.43 -9.32 22.83
C ARG A 35 19.11 -10.55 21.99
N ALA A 36 18.44 -10.38 20.85
CA ALA A 36 18.07 -11.47 19.97
C ALA A 36 19.30 -12.21 19.41
N TYR A 37 20.28 -11.47 18.89
CA TYR A 37 21.49 -12.07 18.33
C TYR A 37 22.45 -12.62 19.39
N ALA A 38 22.46 -12.04 20.60
CA ALA A 38 23.12 -12.67 21.74
C ALA A 38 22.53 -14.06 22.05
N GLY A 39 21.20 -14.18 22.05
CA GLY A 39 20.52 -15.47 22.24
C GLY A 39 20.74 -16.48 21.11
N LEU A 40 20.92 -16.00 19.87
CA LEU A 40 21.24 -16.83 18.70
C LEU A 40 22.71 -17.25 18.62
N GLY A 41 23.60 -16.60 19.38
CA GLY A 41 25.03 -16.89 19.39
C GLY A 41 25.74 -16.62 18.06
N ARG A 42 25.22 -15.70 17.23
CA ARG A 42 25.78 -15.34 15.92
C ARG A 42 25.54 -13.88 15.57
N ASP A 43 26.36 -13.36 14.66
CA ASP A 43 26.18 -12.03 14.08
C ASP A 43 25.02 -12.00 13.05
N PRO A 44 24.27 -10.88 12.97
CA PRO A 44 23.31 -10.64 11.90
C PRO A 44 23.99 -10.49 10.54
N THR A 45 23.25 -10.80 9.48
CA THR A 45 23.51 -10.31 8.13
C THR A 45 22.84 -8.96 7.88
N ASP A 46 23.38 -8.19 6.94
CA ASP A 46 22.76 -6.98 6.40
C ASP A 46 21.30 -7.21 5.96
N ALA A 47 21.03 -8.32 5.29
CA ALA A 47 19.70 -8.70 4.83
C ALA A 47 18.71 -8.93 5.98
N GLU A 48 19.15 -9.58 7.08
CA GLU A 48 18.30 -9.78 8.25
C GLU A 48 17.95 -8.47 8.95
N LEU A 49 18.91 -7.55 9.07
CA LEU A 49 18.66 -6.22 9.66
C LEU A 49 17.76 -5.37 8.77
N MET A 50 17.98 -5.38 7.46
CA MET A 50 17.12 -4.69 6.49
C MET A 50 15.69 -5.24 6.54
N MET A 51 15.52 -6.57 6.53
CA MET A 51 14.21 -7.21 6.67
C MET A 51 13.51 -6.78 7.96
N PHE A 52 14.23 -6.78 9.09
CA PHE A 52 13.69 -6.37 10.37
C PHE A 52 13.25 -4.90 10.36
N ALA A 53 14.09 -4.00 9.83
CA ALA A 53 13.82 -2.58 9.74
C ALA A 53 12.56 -2.29 8.92
N GLN A 54 12.43 -2.91 7.75
CA GLN A 54 11.26 -2.72 6.88
C GLN A 54 9.99 -3.25 7.55
N ALA A 55 10.03 -4.44 8.14
CA ALA A 55 8.89 -5.05 8.83
C ALA A 55 8.42 -4.25 10.07
N ASN A 56 9.32 -3.51 10.71
CA ASN A 56 9.03 -2.71 11.90
C ASN A 56 8.95 -1.20 11.63
N SER A 57 8.96 -0.77 10.37
CA SER A 57 8.71 0.61 10.00
C SER A 57 7.30 1.06 10.43
N GLU A 58 7.10 2.38 10.57
CA GLU A 58 5.76 2.93 10.86
C GLU A 58 4.75 2.50 9.79
N HIS A 59 5.16 2.55 8.51
CA HIS A 59 4.35 2.22 7.35
C HIS A 59 3.86 0.76 7.36
N CYS A 60 4.70 -0.19 7.75
CA CYS A 60 4.32 -1.61 7.80
C CYS A 60 3.59 -1.99 9.10
N ARG A 61 4.05 -1.46 10.24
CA ARG A 61 3.57 -1.89 11.57
C ARG A 61 2.36 -1.10 12.05
N HIS A 62 2.04 0.03 11.42
CA HIS A 62 0.92 0.91 11.80
C HIS A 62 0.97 1.27 13.28
N LYS A 63 2.16 1.67 13.77
CA LYS A 63 2.44 1.91 15.20
C LYS A 63 1.52 2.98 15.78
N ILE A 64 1.29 4.07 15.04
CA ILE A 64 0.40 5.16 15.47
C ILE A 64 -1.05 4.67 15.61
N PHE A 65 -1.54 3.92 14.62
CA PHE A 65 -2.92 3.42 14.62
C PHE A 65 -3.23 2.43 15.74
N ASN A 66 -2.23 1.66 16.18
CA ASN A 66 -2.32 0.71 17.30
C ASN A 66 -1.85 1.30 18.64
N GLY A 67 -1.40 2.56 18.64
CA GLY A 67 -0.86 3.23 19.82
C GLY A 67 -1.94 3.51 20.88
N ARG A 68 -1.47 3.72 22.12
CA ARG A 68 -2.29 4.26 23.21
C ARG A 68 -2.19 5.79 23.19
N PHE A 69 -3.32 6.46 23.39
CA PHE A 69 -3.39 7.92 23.36
C PHE A 69 -3.68 8.48 24.75
N VAL A 70 -3.06 9.62 25.07
CA VAL A 70 -3.40 10.47 26.20
C VAL A 70 -3.68 11.85 25.60
N ILE A 71 -4.91 12.34 25.73
CA ILE A 71 -5.35 13.62 25.17
C ILE A 71 -5.70 14.53 26.34
N ASP A 72 -5.08 15.70 26.41
CA ASP A 72 -5.26 16.68 27.50
C ASP A 72 -5.11 16.06 28.91
N GLY A 73 -4.12 15.17 29.04
CA GLY A 73 -3.83 14.44 30.29
C GLY A 73 -4.73 13.24 30.57
N GLN A 74 -5.70 12.93 29.70
CA GLN A 74 -6.65 11.83 29.89
C GLN A 74 -6.31 10.62 29.00
N PRO A 75 -6.04 9.44 29.58
CA PRO A 75 -5.87 8.21 28.82
C PRO A 75 -7.14 7.84 28.04
N GLN A 76 -6.96 7.48 26.77
CA GLN A 76 -8.05 7.06 25.90
C GLN A 76 -8.21 5.55 25.93
N ALA A 77 -9.47 5.08 25.94
CA ALA A 77 -9.80 3.66 26.06
C ALA A 77 -9.47 2.85 24.79
N HIS A 78 -9.47 3.49 23.63
CA HIS A 78 -9.29 2.84 22.34
C HIS A 78 -8.14 3.46 21.54
N SER A 79 -7.42 2.62 20.81
CA SER A 79 -6.55 3.03 19.71
C SER A 79 -7.37 3.50 18.51
N LEU A 80 -6.74 4.19 17.55
CA LEU A 80 -7.40 4.61 16.30
C LEU A 80 -7.97 3.39 15.55
N PHE A 81 -7.20 2.30 15.47
CA PHE A 81 -7.66 1.10 14.77
C PHE A 81 -8.84 0.42 15.45
N GLN A 82 -8.89 0.42 16.79
CA GLN A 82 -10.06 -0.08 17.53
C GLN A 82 -11.30 0.78 17.26
N MET A 83 -11.16 2.11 17.19
CA MET A 83 -12.27 2.98 16.81
C MET A 83 -12.79 2.70 15.39
N ILE A 84 -11.90 2.36 14.45
CA ILE A 84 -12.30 1.92 13.11
C ILE A 84 -13.02 0.57 13.16
N ARG A 85 -12.47 -0.42 13.88
CA ARG A 85 -13.09 -1.75 14.03
C ARG A 85 -14.47 -1.70 14.68
N ASN A 86 -14.69 -0.75 15.59
CA ASN A 86 -16.00 -0.54 16.20
C ASN A 86 -17.10 -0.30 15.14
N THR A 87 -16.79 0.31 13.98
CA THR A 87 -17.79 0.47 12.92
C THR A 87 -18.31 -0.86 12.38
N PHE A 88 -17.42 -1.85 12.20
CA PHE A 88 -17.78 -3.22 11.80
C PHE A 88 -18.46 -3.98 12.95
N GLU A 89 -18.04 -3.78 14.19
CA GLU A 89 -18.67 -4.42 15.36
C GLU A 89 -20.13 -3.96 15.55
N GLN A 90 -20.41 -2.67 15.33
CA GLN A 90 -21.77 -2.13 15.42
C GLN A 90 -22.62 -2.44 14.19
N HIS A 91 -22.00 -2.50 13.00
CA HIS A 91 -22.69 -2.66 11.73
C HIS A 91 -21.97 -3.66 10.81
N PRO A 92 -21.99 -4.96 11.14
CA PRO A 92 -21.31 -5.96 10.32
C PRO A 92 -21.93 -6.10 8.93
N GLY A 93 -23.21 -5.76 8.77
CA GLY A 93 -23.90 -5.69 7.48
C GLY A 93 -23.70 -6.95 6.63
N SER A 94 -23.33 -6.76 5.38
CA SER A 94 -23.01 -7.82 4.41
C SER A 94 -21.50 -8.10 4.30
N VAL A 95 -20.68 -7.69 5.27
CA VAL A 95 -19.23 -7.85 5.18
C VAL A 95 -18.84 -9.31 5.42
N LEU A 96 -18.09 -9.89 4.48
CA LEU A 96 -17.59 -11.26 4.52
C LEU A 96 -16.13 -11.32 5.02
N SER A 97 -15.35 -10.25 4.77
CA SER A 97 -13.98 -10.12 5.23
C SER A 97 -13.64 -8.66 5.52
N ALA A 98 -13.15 -8.40 6.74
CA ALA A 98 -12.56 -7.12 7.12
C ALA A 98 -11.38 -7.36 8.05
N TYR A 99 -10.31 -6.56 7.88
CA TYR A 99 -9.11 -6.55 8.74
C TYR A 99 -8.31 -7.86 8.82
N LYS A 100 -8.59 -8.84 7.96
CA LYS A 100 -7.92 -10.15 7.92
C LYS A 100 -7.28 -10.48 6.56
N ASP A 101 -7.28 -9.51 5.64
CA ASP A 101 -6.73 -9.67 4.29
C ASP A 101 -6.27 -8.31 3.72
N ASN A 102 -5.69 -8.33 2.52
CA ASN A 102 -5.20 -7.15 1.81
C ASN A 102 -6.33 -6.23 1.35
N ALA A 103 -7.56 -6.73 1.22
CA ALA A 103 -8.75 -5.94 0.87
C ALA A 103 -9.96 -6.39 1.70
N ALA A 104 -10.98 -5.53 1.76
CA ALA A 104 -12.26 -5.90 2.35
C ALA A 104 -13.14 -6.64 1.32
N VAL A 105 -14.01 -7.51 1.82
CA VAL A 105 -14.99 -8.23 0.99
C VAL A 105 -16.39 -8.06 1.57
N SER A 106 -17.35 -7.71 0.73
CA SER A 106 -18.78 -7.69 1.06
C SER A 106 -19.56 -8.60 0.11
N ALA A 107 -20.69 -9.12 0.60
CA ALA A 107 -21.59 -9.94 -0.21
C ALA A 107 -22.04 -9.16 -1.45
N GLY A 108 -21.98 -9.85 -2.58
CA GLY A 108 -22.40 -9.31 -3.87
C GLY A 108 -23.76 -9.83 -4.28
N HIS A 109 -23.86 -10.22 -5.54
CA HIS A 109 -25.09 -10.74 -6.13
C HIS A 109 -24.79 -11.99 -6.96
N LEU A 110 -25.80 -12.87 -7.05
CA LEU A 110 -25.85 -13.96 -8.00
C LEU A 110 -25.95 -13.39 -9.41
N VAL A 111 -24.96 -13.68 -10.25
CA VAL A 111 -24.87 -13.17 -11.62
C VAL A 111 -24.38 -14.24 -12.59
N GLU A 112 -24.67 -14.04 -13.87
CA GLU A 112 -24.07 -14.81 -14.95
C GLU A 112 -22.65 -14.29 -15.25
N ARG A 113 -21.63 -15.00 -14.76
CA ARG A 113 -20.23 -14.65 -15.04
C ARG A 113 -19.78 -15.31 -16.33
N PHE A 114 -19.30 -14.49 -17.27
CA PHE A 114 -18.77 -14.94 -18.56
C PHE A 114 -17.27 -15.21 -18.45
N HIS A 115 -16.84 -16.46 -18.66
CA HIS A 115 -15.43 -16.83 -18.69
C HIS A 115 -15.21 -18.11 -19.52
N PRO A 116 -13.96 -18.45 -19.91
CA PRO A 116 -13.67 -19.73 -20.53
C PRO A 116 -14.11 -20.89 -19.63
N GLN A 117 -14.74 -21.91 -20.22
CA GLN A 117 -15.10 -23.13 -19.49
C GLN A 117 -13.80 -23.81 -19.01
N PRO A 118 -13.67 -24.13 -17.70
CA PRO A 118 -12.50 -24.85 -17.21
C PRO A 118 -12.35 -26.20 -17.90
N ALA A 119 -11.12 -26.59 -18.27
CA ALA A 119 -10.85 -27.93 -18.75
C ALA A 119 -11.16 -28.96 -17.63
N HIS A 120 -11.80 -30.07 -17.97
CA HIS A 120 -12.03 -31.18 -17.05
C HIS A 120 -10.99 -32.28 -17.29
N GLY A 121 -10.04 -32.46 -16.36
CA GLY A 121 -9.02 -33.51 -16.42
C GLY A 121 -7.81 -33.18 -17.30
N ASP A 122 -6.91 -34.16 -17.47
CA ASP A 122 -5.74 -34.10 -18.36
C ASP A 122 -6.11 -34.18 -19.86
N ASP A 123 -7.37 -34.50 -20.17
CA ASP A 123 -7.92 -34.49 -21.51
C ASP A 123 -8.40 -33.08 -21.86
N VAL A 124 -7.59 -32.32 -22.58
CA VAL A 124 -7.99 -31.04 -23.17
C VAL A 124 -9.05 -31.31 -24.26
N PRO A 125 -10.33 -30.89 -24.12
CA PRO A 125 -11.23 -30.91 -25.25
C PRO A 125 -10.89 -29.75 -26.18
N ALA A 126 -10.95 -30.01 -27.48
CA ALA A 126 -10.46 -29.18 -28.57
C ALA A 126 -11.09 -27.77 -28.72
N GLU A 127 -11.99 -27.34 -27.84
CA GLU A 127 -12.61 -26.01 -27.92
C GLU A 127 -12.79 -25.39 -26.52
N GLN A 128 -11.91 -24.44 -26.16
CA GLN A 128 -12.10 -23.58 -25.00
C GLN A 128 -13.21 -22.56 -25.29
N LEU A 129 -14.47 -22.99 -25.13
CA LEU A 129 -15.63 -22.13 -25.34
C LEU A 129 -15.84 -21.20 -24.14
N TYR A 130 -16.17 -19.94 -24.41
CA TYR A 130 -16.67 -19.04 -23.38
C TYR A 130 -18.13 -19.34 -23.07
N ARG A 131 -18.48 -19.38 -21.78
CA ARG A 131 -19.86 -19.61 -21.32
C ARG A 131 -20.20 -18.71 -20.14
N TYR A 132 -21.50 -18.51 -19.96
CA TYR A 132 -22.06 -17.90 -18.75
C TYR A 132 -22.24 -18.97 -17.67
N HIS A 133 -21.84 -18.65 -16.45
CA HIS A 133 -22.02 -19.47 -15.27
C HIS A 133 -22.65 -18.64 -14.15
N TRP A 134 -23.76 -19.10 -13.61
CA TRP A 134 -24.36 -18.51 -12.41
C TRP A 134 -23.44 -18.73 -11.21
N LEU A 135 -22.97 -17.64 -10.59
CA LEU A 135 -22.19 -17.68 -9.35
C LEU A 135 -22.37 -16.39 -8.55
N GLU A 136 -22.14 -16.49 -7.24
CA GLU A 136 -22.09 -15.34 -6.34
C GLU A 136 -20.84 -14.51 -6.64
N ALA A 137 -21.04 -13.28 -7.09
CA ALA A 137 -19.96 -12.35 -7.41
C ALA A 137 -19.81 -11.31 -6.30
N ASP A 138 -19.21 -11.73 -5.20
CA ASP A 138 -18.89 -10.87 -4.06
C ASP A 138 -17.96 -9.73 -4.45
N LEU A 139 -18.02 -8.63 -3.69
CA LEU A 139 -17.32 -7.39 -4.01
C LEU A 139 -16.05 -7.29 -3.15
N VAL A 140 -14.93 -7.07 -3.83
CA VAL A 140 -13.64 -6.71 -3.19
C VAL A 140 -13.47 -5.22 -3.29
N ALA A 141 -12.98 -4.56 -2.22
CA ALA A 141 -12.68 -3.14 -2.22
C ALA A 141 -11.37 -2.83 -1.50
N LYS A 142 -10.50 -2.03 -2.14
CA LYS A 142 -9.25 -1.54 -1.56
C LYS A 142 -8.96 -0.12 -2.05
N VAL A 143 -8.30 0.66 -1.19
CA VAL A 143 -7.74 1.97 -1.53
C VAL A 143 -6.38 2.09 -0.84
N GLU A 144 -5.38 2.58 -1.56
CA GLU A 144 -4.03 2.83 -1.10
C GLU A 144 -3.56 4.24 -1.47
N THR A 145 -2.39 4.62 -0.94
CA THR A 145 -1.74 5.86 -1.31
C THR A 145 -0.29 5.65 -1.70
N HIS A 146 0.25 6.49 -2.60
CA HIS A 146 1.66 6.45 -2.99
C HIS A 146 2.34 7.82 -2.95
N ASN A 147 2.14 8.50 -1.82
CA ASN A 147 2.45 9.91 -1.60
C ASN A 147 3.94 10.27 -1.75
N HIS A 148 4.81 9.55 -1.02
CA HIS A 148 6.24 9.89 -1.00
C HIS A 148 6.93 9.64 -2.34
N PRO A 149 6.77 8.47 -3.00
CA PRO A 149 7.35 8.25 -4.32
C PRO A 149 6.83 9.24 -5.37
N THR A 150 5.53 9.58 -5.33
CA THR A 150 4.93 10.55 -6.27
C THR A 150 5.50 11.96 -6.09
N ALA A 151 5.94 12.33 -4.87
CA ALA A 151 6.63 13.60 -4.66
C ALA A 151 7.99 13.66 -5.37
N ILE A 152 8.65 12.51 -5.59
CA ILE A 152 10.01 12.42 -6.15
C ILE A 152 9.98 12.14 -7.64
N SER A 153 9.22 11.12 -8.07
CA SER A 153 9.05 10.72 -9.47
C SER A 153 7.57 10.49 -9.73
N PRO A 154 6.83 11.52 -10.17
CA PRO A 154 5.37 11.48 -10.17
C PRO A 154 4.77 10.40 -11.06
N TYR A 155 5.29 10.23 -12.30
CA TYR A 155 4.79 9.20 -13.21
C TYR A 155 4.92 7.79 -12.61
N ALA A 156 6.14 7.40 -12.20
CA ALA A 156 6.41 6.07 -11.68
C ALA A 156 5.72 5.84 -10.32
N GLY A 157 5.67 6.85 -9.45
CA GLY A 157 4.95 6.79 -8.18
C GLY A 157 3.45 6.55 -8.38
N ALA A 158 2.81 7.24 -9.30
CA ALA A 158 1.40 7.05 -9.56
C ALA A 158 1.09 5.70 -10.24
N ALA A 159 1.91 5.29 -11.21
CA ALA A 159 1.77 4.02 -11.90
C ALA A 159 1.90 2.83 -10.93
N THR A 160 2.93 2.83 -10.08
CA THR A 160 3.15 1.77 -9.09
C THR A 160 2.15 1.81 -7.95
N GLY A 161 1.60 2.99 -7.62
CA GLY A 161 0.46 3.11 -6.71
C GLY A 161 -0.77 2.36 -7.23
N ALA A 162 -1.13 2.56 -8.50
CA ALA A 162 -2.21 1.81 -9.14
C ALA A 162 -1.89 0.31 -9.23
N GLY A 163 -0.68 -0.04 -9.62
CA GLY A 163 -0.26 -1.44 -9.73
C GLY A 163 -0.19 -2.20 -8.40
N GLY A 164 0.21 -1.53 -7.32
CA GLY A 164 0.21 -2.10 -5.96
C GLY A 164 -1.20 -2.45 -5.52
N GLU A 165 -2.11 -1.49 -5.65
CA GLU A 165 -3.50 -1.66 -5.24
C GLU A 165 -4.22 -2.76 -6.05
N ILE A 166 -4.00 -2.83 -7.37
CA ILE A 166 -4.52 -3.92 -8.21
C ILE A 166 -4.03 -5.30 -7.74
N ARG A 167 -2.78 -5.42 -7.30
CA ARG A 167 -2.25 -6.69 -6.76
C ARG A 167 -2.94 -7.10 -5.47
N ASP A 168 -3.28 -6.14 -4.61
CA ASP A 168 -4.02 -6.43 -3.37
C ASP A 168 -5.42 -6.94 -3.64
N GLU A 169 -6.13 -6.34 -4.60
CA GLU A 169 -7.42 -6.88 -5.05
C GLU A 169 -7.24 -8.32 -5.53
N ALA A 170 -6.31 -8.56 -6.45
CA ALA A 170 -6.09 -9.88 -7.05
C ALA A 170 -5.66 -10.95 -6.03
N ALA A 171 -4.88 -10.56 -5.01
CA ALA A 171 -4.37 -11.45 -3.96
C ALA A 171 -5.35 -11.65 -2.78
N THR A 172 -6.55 -11.05 -2.84
CA THR A 172 -7.58 -11.23 -1.81
C THR A 172 -8.08 -12.68 -1.80
N GLY A 173 -8.18 -13.26 -0.61
CA GLY A 173 -8.60 -14.63 -0.38
C GLY A 173 -7.67 -15.62 -1.10
N ARG A 174 -8.23 -16.35 -2.06
CA ARG A 174 -7.50 -17.30 -2.93
C ARG A 174 -7.52 -16.90 -4.40
N GLY A 175 -7.66 -15.61 -4.66
CA GLY A 175 -7.70 -15.04 -6.00
C GLY A 175 -9.03 -14.32 -6.26
N ALA A 176 -8.94 -13.03 -6.55
CA ALA A 176 -10.05 -12.22 -7.03
C ALA A 176 -9.72 -11.59 -8.39
N ARG A 177 -10.68 -10.86 -8.96
CA ARG A 177 -10.50 -10.15 -10.24
C ARG A 177 -10.91 -8.69 -10.11
N SER A 178 -9.95 -7.79 -10.28
CA SER A 178 -10.15 -6.35 -10.43
C SER A 178 -11.18 -6.03 -11.51
N LYS A 179 -12.02 -5.02 -11.27
CA LYS A 179 -13.10 -4.62 -12.18
C LYS A 179 -13.05 -3.14 -12.55
N ALA A 180 -12.93 -2.25 -11.58
CA ALA A 180 -12.94 -0.81 -11.81
C ALA A 180 -12.03 -0.11 -10.80
N GLY A 181 -11.38 0.97 -11.24
CA GLY A 181 -10.48 1.75 -10.42
C GLY A 181 -10.98 3.17 -10.15
N LEU A 182 -10.30 3.82 -9.21
CA LEU A 182 -10.36 5.25 -8.95
C LEU A 182 -8.95 5.82 -8.80
N SER A 183 -8.83 7.13 -9.04
CA SER A 183 -7.56 7.85 -8.78
C SER A 183 -7.85 9.23 -8.17
N GLY A 184 -7.08 9.59 -7.15
CA GLY A 184 -7.28 10.82 -6.39
C GLY A 184 -5.99 11.59 -6.18
N PHE A 185 -6.04 12.92 -6.31
CA PHE A 185 -4.85 13.77 -6.18
C PHE A 185 -5.12 14.99 -5.29
N SER A 186 -4.26 15.20 -4.28
CA SER A 186 -4.14 16.49 -3.59
C SER A 186 -2.74 17.05 -3.78
N VAL A 187 -2.63 18.29 -4.25
CA VAL A 187 -1.35 18.98 -4.52
C VAL A 187 -1.40 20.44 -4.01
N SER A 188 -0.24 21.08 -3.89
CA SER A 188 -0.15 22.53 -3.70
C SER A 188 -0.70 23.30 -4.92
N ASN A 189 -0.70 24.63 -4.88
CA ASN A 189 -1.15 25.46 -6.00
C ASN A 189 -0.35 25.15 -7.28
N LEU A 190 -1.03 25.10 -8.42
CA LEU A 190 -0.41 24.69 -9.68
C LEU A 190 0.52 25.77 -10.21
N ARG A 191 0.14 27.05 -10.08
CA ARG A 191 0.88 28.20 -10.62
C ARG A 191 1.26 27.96 -12.08
N ILE A 192 0.25 27.72 -12.91
CA ILE A 192 0.43 27.44 -14.34
C ILE A 192 1.02 28.70 -14.99
N PRO A 193 2.19 28.63 -15.66
CA PRO A 193 2.81 29.79 -16.28
C PRO A 193 1.88 30.49 -17.28
N GLY A 194 1.62 31.78 -17.07
CA GLY A 194 0.72 32.58 -17.90
C GLY A 194 -0.77 32.36 -17.61
N PHE A 195 -1.09 31.59 -16.56
CA PHE A 195 -2.45 31.37 -16.07
C PHE A 195 -2.49 31.33 -14.53
N GLU A 196 -1.64 32.11 -13.89
CA GLU A 196 -1.58 32.23 -12.43
C GLU A 196 -2.88 32.82 -11.89
N GLN A 197 -3.35 32.29 -10.77
CA GLN A 197 -4.60 32.72 -10.15
C GLN A 197 -4.36 33.70 -9.00
N PRO A 198 -5.29 34.63 -8.70
CA PRO A 198 -5.08 35.67 -7.69
C PRO A 198 -4.85 35.18 -6.26
N TRP A 199 -5.24 33.94 -5.95
CA TRP A 199 -5.03 33.32 -4.64
C TRP A 199 -3.69 32.58 -4.52
N GLU A 200 -2.98 32.36 -5.63
CA GLU A 200 -1.74 31.59 -5.62
C GLU A 200 -0.56 32.47 -5.20
N GLN A 201 0.21 31.99 -4.23
CA GLN A 201 1.43 32.62 -3.76
C GLN A 201 2.59 31.64 -3.83
N ASP A 202 3.79 32.12 -4.12
CA ASP A 202 4.99 31.29 -4.06
C ASP A 202 5.55 31.23 -2.64
N HIS A 203 5.42 30.07 -2.01
CA HIS A 203 6.00 29.79 -0.69
C HIS A 203 7.33 29.01 -0.77
N GLY A 204 7.88 28.82 -1.98
CA GLY A 204 9.04 27.97 -2.23
C GLY A 204 8.74 26.48 -2.03
N ARG A 205 9.69 25.61 -2.39
CA ARG A 205 9.60 24.16 -2.15
C ARG A 205 11.00 23.54 -2.09
N PRO A 206 11.17 22.34 -1.49
CA PRO A 206 12.44 21.62 -1.60
C PRO A 206 12.81 21.34 -3.07
N GLY A 207 14.06 21.56 -3.46
CA GLY A 207 14.52 21.30 -4.83
C GLY A 207 14.53 19.82 -5.24
N ARG A 208 14.44 18.91 -4.27
CA ARG A 208 14.47 17.43 -4.47
C ARG A 208 13.11 16.79 -4.74
N ILE A 209 12.02 17.57 -4.74
CA ILE A 209 10.67 17.08 -5.04
C ILE A 209 10.16 17.72 -6.34
N ALA A 210 9.14 17.15 -6.97
CA ALA A 210 8.45 17.76 -8.10
C ALA A 210 7.57 18.94 -7.65
N SER A 211 7.28 19.88 -8.56
CA SER A 211 6.25 20.91 -8.30
C SER A 211 4.85 20.31 -8.37
N ALA A 212 3.85 20.99 -7.79
CA ALA A 212 2.44 20.58 -7.92
C ALA A 212 2.00 20.46 -9.39
N LEU A 213 2.40 21.41 -10.24
CA LEU A 213 2.15 21.35 -11.68
C LEU A 213 2.79 20.12 -12.32
N GLN A 214 4.07 19.84 -12.03
CA GLN A 214 4.75 18.67 -12.58
C GLN A 214 4.07 17.37 -12.13
N ILE A 215 3.67 17.27 -10.85
CA ILE A 215 2.90 16.13 -10.36
C ILE A 215 1.62 15.96 -11.17
N MET A 216 0.85 17.02 -11.41
CA MET A 216 -0.39 16.92 -12.16
C MET A 216 -0.20 16.70 -13.67
N LEU A 217 0.96 17.00 -14.23
CA LEU A 217 1.30 16.68 -15.62
C LEU A 217 1.73 15.22 -15.80
N GLU A 218 2.37 14.62 -14.81
CA GLU A 218 2.99 13.29 -14.94
C GLU A 218 2.22 12.18 -14.21
N ALA A 219 1.78 12.41 -12.97
CA ALA A 219 1.18 11.39 -12.11
C ALA A 219 -0.16 10.84 -12.66
N PRO A 220 -1.11 11.67 -13.14
CA PRO A 220 -2.32 11.15 -13.77
C PRO A 220 -2.04 10.27 -14.99
N ILE A 221 -1.02 10.62 -15.79
CA ILE A 221 -0.62 9.82 -16.95
C ILE A 221 -0.02 8.48 -16.49
N GLY A 222 0.80 8.46 -15.44
CA GLY A 222 1.34 7.22 -14.87
C GLY A 222 0.25 6.28 -14.35
N ALA A 223 -0.69 6.80 -13.56
CA ALA A 223 -1.83 6.00 -13.07
C ALA A 223 -2.73 5.51 -14.23
N ALA A 224 -3.01 6.37 -15.22
CA ALA A 224 -3.81 6.00 -16.38
C ALA A 224 -3.10 4.96 -17.25
N ALA A 225 -1.79 5.10 -17.48
CA ALA A 225 -0.99 4.14 -18.25
C ALA A 225 -1.09 2.73 -17.64
N PHE A 226 -0.92 2.61 -16.31
CA PHE A 226 -1.05 1.32 -15.64
C PHE A 226 -2.46 0.75 -15.75
N ASN A 227 -3.51 1.55 -15.47
CA ASN A 227 -4.90 1.09 -15.58
C ASN A 227 -5.26 0.67 -17.03
N ASN A 228 -4.80 1.44 -18.02
CA ASN A 228 -5.06 1.18 -19.44
C ASN A 228 -4.36 -0.09 -19.93
N GLU A 229 -3.07 -0.24 -19.64
CA GLU A 229 -2.28 -1.40 -20.07
C GLU A 229 -2.73 -2.69 -19.36
N PHE A 230 -3.04 -2.59 -18.06
CA PHE A 230 -3.62 -3.71 -17.31
C PHE A 230 -5.05 -4.07 -17.77
N GLY A 231 -5.81 -3.08 -18.27
CA GLY A 231 -7.19 -3.28 -18.72
C GLY A 231 -8.24 -3.14 -17.62
N ARG A 232 -8.07 -2.20 -16.69
CA ARG A 232 -9.07 -1.83 -15.67
C ARG A 232 -9.57 -0.39 -15.91
N PRO A 233 -10.87 -0.15 -16.14
CA PRO A 233 -11.38 1.21 -16.31
C PRO A 233 -11.30 2.01 -15.00
N ALA A 234 -10.76 3.23 -15.06
CA ALA A 234 -10.81 4.20 -13.97
C ALA A 234 -12.07 5.06 -14.09
N LEU A 235 -13.04 4.88 -13.18
CA LEU A 235 -14.41 5.39 -13.35
C LEU A 235 -14.77 6.55 -12.43
N THR A 236 -13.93 6.84 -11.44
CA THR A 236 -14.14 7.97 -10.52
C THR A 236 -12.81 8.47 -9.97
N GLY A 237 -12.85 9.62 -9.30
CA GLY A 237 -11.66 10.24 -8.75
C GLY A 237 -11.95 11.58 -8.12
N TYR A 238 -10.90 12.18 -7.57
CA TYR A 238 -10.95 13.57 -7.12
C TYR A 238 -9.64 14.29 -7.45
N PHE A 239 -9.72 15.61 -7.56
CA PHE A 239 -8.56 16.48 -7.68
C PHE A 239 -8.75 17.70 -6.77
N ARG A 240 -7.74 18.00 -5.95
CA ARG A 240 -7.72 19.16 -5.06
C ARG A 240 -6.37 19.86 -5.12
N ALA A 241 -6.39 21.15 -5.43
CA ALA A 241 -5.27 22.05 -5.15
C ALA A 241 -5.54 22.78 -3.83
N TYR A 242 -4.58 22.78 -2.91
CA TYR A 242 -4.64 23.58 -1.69
C TYR A 242 -3.24 23.91 -1.20
N GLU A 243 -2.96 25.20 -1.07
CA GLU A 243 -1.77 25.72 -0.42
C GLU A 243 -2.03 27.16 0.02
N GLN A 244 -1.90 27.42 1.32
CA GLN A 244 -2.16 28.73 1.89
C GLN A 244 -1.39 28.94 3.19
N ALA A 245 -0.88 30.14 3.40
CA ALA A 245 -0.38 30.58 4.69
C ALA A 245 -1.56 30.78 5.67
N THR A 246 -1.48 30.15 6.85
CA THR A 246 -2.42 30.36 7.95
C THR A 246 -2.06 31.62 8.74
N ALA A 247 -2.97 32.09 9.59
CA ALA A 247 -2.81 33.34 10.35
C ALA A 247 -1.58 33.36 11.28
N ASP A 248 -1.07 32.19 11.66
CA ASP A 248 0.15 31.97 12.45
C ASP A 248 1.43 31.89 11.58
N GLY A 249 1.34 32.13 10.27
CA GLY A 249 2.46 32.11 9.33
C GLY A 249 2.86 30.72 8.82
N VAL A 250 2.16 29.65 9.24
CA VAL A 250 2.43 28.30 8.76
C VAL A 250 1.82 28.10 7.38
N VAL A 251 2.58 27.60 6.42
CA VAL A 251 2.03 27.23 5.10
C VAL A 251 1.45 25.82 5.19
N ARG A 252 0.14 25.69 4.94
CA ARG A 252 -0.58 24.42 4.89
C ARG A 252 -0.87 24.08 3.43
N GLY A 253 -0.45 22.91 2.98
CA GLY A 253 -0.64 22.46 1.61
C GLY A 253 -0.07 21.07 1.37
N TYR A 254 0.09 20.71 0.10
CA TYR A 254 0.45 19.35 -0.33
C TYR A 254 1.70 19.33 -1.20
N HIS A 255 2.82 19.85 -0.69
CA HIS A 255 4.14 19.66 -1.31
C HIS A 255 4.51 18.17 -1.40
N LYS A 256 4.25 17.40 -0.34
CA LYS A 256 4.09 15.95 -0.46
C LYS A 256 2.64 15.72 -0.89
N PRO A 257 2.39 15.19 -2.09
CA PRO A 257 1.04 15.08 -2.60
C PRO A 257 0.27 13.99 -1.86
N ILE A 258 -1.05 14.01 -1.98
CA ILE A 258 -1.83 12.79 -1.88
C ILE A 258 -1.93 12.21 -3.28
N MET A 259 -1.47 10.98 -3.46
CA MET A 259 -1.75 10.16 -4.64
C MET A 259 -2.51 8.93 -4.16
N ILE A 260 -3.79 8.86 -4.50
CA ILE A 260 -4.69 7.76 -4.15
C ILE A 260 -4.91 6.89 -5.37
N ALA A 261 -4.79 5.58 -5.18
CA ALA A 261 -5.28 4.56 -6.09
C ALA A 261 -6.22 3.64 -5.32
N GLY A 262 -7.32 3.24 -5.94
CA GLY A 262 -8.26 2.33 -5.32
C GLY A 262 -9.10 1.63 -6.36
N GLY A 263 -9.89 0.67 -5.93
CA GLY A 263 -10.74 -0.04 -6.84
C GLY A 263 -11.75 -0.96 -6.19
N LEU A 264 -12.49 -1.58 -7.09
CA LEU A 264 -13.47 -2.61 -6.84
C LEU A 264 -13.17 -3.81 -7.74
N GLY A 265 -13.34 -5.00 -7.19
CA GLY A 265 -13.22 -6.28 -7.88
C GLY A 265 -14.35 -7.24 -7.57
N ASN A 266 -14.29 -8.42 -8.19
CA ASN A 266 -15.13 -9.55 -7.82
C ASN A 266 -14.32 -10.75 -7.35
N ILE A 267 -14.81 -11.39 -6.30
CA ILE A 267 -14.32 -12.66 -5.78
C ILE A 267 -15.48 -13.67 -5.74
N ARG A 268 -15.17 -14.95 -5.85
CA ARG A 268 -16.18 -16.01 -5.65
C ARG A 268 -16.30 -16.29 -4.15
N ALA A 269 -17.52 -16.55 -3.67
CA ALA A 269 -17.78 -16.82 -2.26
C ALA A 269 -16.83 -17.89 -1.67
N GLU A 270 -16.57 -18.98 -2.41
CA GLU A 270 -15.70 -20.06 -1.94
C GLU A 270 -14.22 -19.65 -1.84
N GLN A 271 -13.80 -18.57 -2.49
CA GLN A 271 -12.42 -18.07 -2.52
C GLN A 271 -12.14 -16.98 -1.49
N VAL A 272 -13.13 -16.49 -0.75
CA VAL A 272 -12.98 -15.40 0.21
C VAL A 272 -11.98 -15.73 1.32
N ASP A 273 -12.08 -16.93 1.90
CA ASP A 273 -11.18 -17.31 2.99
C ASP A 273 -9.87 -17.94 2.49
N LYS A 274 -8.75 -17.44 3.05
CA LYS A 274 -7.43 -18.07 2.92
C LYS A 274 -7.44 -19.45 3.55
N ARG A 275 -6.58 -20.34 3.03
CA ARG A 275 -6.38 -21.68 3.56
C ARG A 275 -5.12 -21.75 4.40
N THR A 276 -5.14 -22.60 5.41
CA THR A 276 -3.92 -23.10 6.02
C THR A 276 -3.20 -24.02 5.04
N PHE A 277 -1.87 -24.03 5.08
CA PHE A 277 -1.04 -24.86 4.21
C PHE A 277 -0.25 -25.87 5.05
N ALA A 278 -0.08 -27.08 4.51
CA ALA A 278 0.64 -28.16 5.15
C ALA A 278 2.16 -28.01 4.95
N ALA A 279 2.95 -28.64 5.82
CA ALA A 279 4.39 -28.79 5.61
C ALA A 279 4.68 -29.40 4.22
N GLY A 280 5.68 -28.86 3.53
CA GLY A 280 6.02 -29.27 2.16
C GLY A 280 5.23 -28.55 1.06
N THR A 281 4.31 -27.63 1.41
CA THR A 281 3.66 -26.76 0.40
C THR A 281 4.70 -25.86 -0.27
N CYS A 282 4.69 -25.83 -1.61
CA CYS A 282 5.60 -24.97 -2.37
C CYS A 282 5.26 -23.49 -2.17
N ILE A 283 6.29 -22.67 -1.93
CA ILE A 283 6.19 -21.21 -1.90
C ILE A 283 6.67 -20.69 -3.25
N VAL A 284 5.83 -19.93 -3.95
CA VAL A 284 6.09 -19.46 -5.31
C VAL A 284 6.04 -17.93 -5.35
N VAL A 285 6.98 -17.33 -6.08
CA VAL A 285 6.91 -15.93 -6.49
C VAL A 285 6.42 -15.89 -7.92
N LEU A 286 5.22 -15.35 -8.14
CA LEU A 286 4.64 -15.15 -9.46
C LEU A 286 4.85 -13.69 -9.88
N GLY A 287 5.52 -13.45 -11.00
CA GLY A 287 5.68 -12.10 -11.55
C GLY A 287 7.00 -11.88 -12.27
N GLY A 288 7.35 -10.61 -12.45
CA GLY A 288 8.56 -10.19 -13.13
C GLY A 288 9.84 -10.51 -12.34
N PRO A 289 11.00 -10.65 -13.03
CA PRO A 289 12.30 -10.80 -12.37
C PRO A 289 12.61 -9.62 -11.44
N ALA A 290 13.25 -9.92 -10.30
CA ALA A 290 13.66 -8.89 -9.36
C ALA A 290 14.79 -8.00 -9.91
N MET A 291 14.78 -6.74 -9.49
CA MET A 291 15.82 -5.73 -9.77
C MET A 291 16.08 -4.93 -8.50
N LEU A 292 17.18 -4.16 -8.47
CA LEU A 292 17.48 -3.27 -7.34
C LEU A 292 16.62 -1.99 -7.42
N ILE A 293 15.35 -2.11 -7.02
CA ILE A 293 14.35 -1.04 -7.06
C ILE A 293 13.79 -0.82 -5.66
N GLY A 294 13.75 0.44 -5.20
CA GLY A 294 13.07 0.81 -3.96
C GLY A 294 13.64 0.11 -2.72
N LEU A 295 14.96 -0.13 -2.67
CA LEU A 295 15.61 -0.61 -1.46
C LEU A 295 15.37 0.42 -0.35
N GLY A 296 14.52 0.04 0.60
CA GLY A 296 13.90 0.95 1.56
C GLY A 296 14.86 1.58 2.56
#